data_AF-A0A1H9WQR1-F1
#
_entry.id   AF-A0A1H9WQR1-F1
#
_cell.length_a   1.000
_cell.length_b   1.000
_cell.length_c   1.000
_cell.angle_alpha   90.00
_cell.angle_beta   90.00
_cell.angle_gamma   90.00
#
_symmetry.space_group_name_H-M   'P 1'
#
loop_
_entity.id
_entity.type
_entity.pdbx_description
1 polymer ?
#
loop_
_entity_poly.entity_id
_entity_poly.type
_entity_poly.pdbx_seq_one_letter_code
_entity_poly.pdbx_strand_id
1 'polypeptide(L)'
;MRQVLQEHEYSISPATYYRYQQRGFGPTQAELEDAYAAHRLYKLWVDNKRVYGKLKLWEEAKRQGWIIGRDQVRRLMNILGITGVSRRKTIRTTISNPAAERIADRIKRAWKEATHPDQWWVADFTYMPTACSFSYVAFVEDVYTRELLAFVVDDRPDRWLVIRALKQAVAHRRRQDPTFDTAGVIHH
;
A
#
# COMPACT_ATOMS: atom_id res chain seq x y z
N MET A 1 -5.77 7.62 -53.08
CA MET A 1 -5.45 7.76 -51.63
C MET A 1 -5.30 6.43 -50.89
N ARG A 2 -6.22 5.44 -51.04
CA ARG A 2 -6.00 4.06 -50.51
C ARG A 2 -4.74 3.40 -51.10
N GLN A 3 -4.48 3.61 -52.40
CA GLN A 3 -3.26 3.17 -53.07
C GLN A 3 -2.00 3.84 -52.51
N VAL A 4 -2.01 5.17 -52.31
CA VAL A 4 -0.84 5.94 -51.82
C VAL A 4 -0.37 5.50 -50.42
N LEU A 5 -1.27 5.12 -49.53
CA LEU A 5 -0.89 4.62 -48.19
C LEU A 5 -0.33 3.19 -48.23
N GLN A 6 -0.80 2.36 -49.19
CA GLN A 6 -0.24 1.02 -49.43
C GLN A 6 1.12 1.08 -50.14
N GLU A 7 1.33 2.04 -51.05
CA GLU A 7 2.58 2.26 -51.78
C GLU A 7 3.75 2.68 -50.88
N HIS A 8 3.47 3.27 -49.71
CA HIS A 8 4.49 3.72 -48.75
C HIS A 8 4.56 2.88 -47.46
N GLU A 9 3.98 1.67 -47.46
CA GLU A 9 4.03 0.70 -46.34
C GLU A 9 3.55 1.22 -44.96
N TYR A 10 2.76 2.30 -44.92
CA TYR A 10 2.20 2.77 -43.65
C TYR A 10 0.97 1.93 -43.26
N SER A 11 1.10 1.11 -42.21
CA SER A 11 0.01 0.29 -41.65
C SER A 11 -0.99 1.11 -40.82
N ILE A 12 -1.61 2.12 -41.45
CA ILE A 12 -2.63 2.97 -40.84
C ILE A 12 -3.93 2.79 -41.61
N SER A 13 -5.03 2.49 -40.92
CA SER A 13 -6.33 2.37 -41.57
C SER A 13 -6.76 3.72 -42.20
N PRO A 14 -7.32 3.72 -43.42
CA PRO A 14 -7.79 4.95 -44.08
C PRO A 14 -8.79 5.75 -43.22
N ALA A 15 -9.63 5.08 -42.45
CA ALA A 15 -10.57 5.73 -41.53
C ALA A 15 -9.86 6.50 -40.41
N THR A 16 -8.73 6.00 -39.91
CA THR A 16 -7.92 6.69 -38.90
C THR A 16 -7.22 7.90 -39.50
N TYR A 17 -6.69 7.77 -40.72
CA TYR A 17 -6.08 8.88 -41.45
C TYR A 17 -7.08 10.02 -41.69
N TYR A 18 -8.26 9.74 -42.24
CA TYR A 18 -9.26 10.78 -42.49
C TYR A 18 -9.83 11.36 -41.19
N ARG A 19 -9.99 10.56 -40.12
CA ARG A 19 -10.38 11.08 -38.80
C ARG A 19 -9.35 12.06 -38.26
N TYR A 20 -8.06 11.75 -38.40
CA TYR A 20 -6.96 12.64 -38.02
C TYR A 20 -6.93 13.90 -38.89
N GLN A 21 -7.10 13.76 -40.20
CA GLN A 21 -7.12 14.89 -41.14
C GLN A 21 -8.33 15.81 -40.90
N GLN A 22 -9.53 15.25 -40.63
CA GLN A 22 -10.74 16.00 -40.30
C GLN A 22 -10.66 16.70 -38.95
N ARG A 23 -9.97 16.09 -37.96
CA ARG A 23 -9.66 16.73 -36.67
C ARG A 23 -8.81 18.00 -36.87
N GLY A 24 -8.06 18.09 -37.95
CA GLY A 24 -7.11 19.17 -38.23
C GLY A 24 -5.77 18.95 -37.53
N PHE A 25 -4.75 19.66 -38.02
CA PHE A 25 -3.42 19.64 -37.42
C PHE A 25 -3.38 20.53 -36.19
N GLY A 26 -2.96 19.98 -35.05
CA GLY A 26 -2.77 20.73 -33.81
C GLY A 26 -3.42 20.08 -32.58
N PRO A 27 -3.22 20.68 -31.40
CA PRO A 27 -3.86 20.22 -30.19
C PRO A 27 -5.36 20.49 -30.25
N THR A 28 -6.15 19.50 -29.82
CA THR A 28 -7.58 19.69 -29.58
C THR A 28 -7.81 20.68 -28.45
N GLN A 29 -9.01 21.25 -28.40
CA GLN A 29 -9.44 22.09 -27.28
C GLN A 29 -9.26 21.39 -25.92
N ALA A 30 -9.57 20.09 -25.83
CA ALA A 30 -9.38 19.31 -24.62
C ALA A 30 -7.89 19.18 -24.23
N GLU A 31 -7.00 18.94 -25.20
CA GLU A 31 -5.55 18.88 -24.95
C GLU A 31 -4.99 20.24 -24.49
N LEU A 32 -5.49 21.34 -25.06
CA LEU A 32 -5.14 22.69 -24.62
C LEU A 32 -5.62 22.97 -23.19
N GLU A 33 -6.88 22.65 -22.87
CA GLU A 33 -7.44 22.81 -21.54
C GLU A 33 -6.67 22.01 -20.49
N ASP A 34 -6.26 20.78 -20.84
CA ASP A 34 -5.44 19.94 -19.98
C ASP A 34 -4.05 20.53 -19.75
N ALA A 35 -3.43 21.10 -20.78
CA ALA A 35 -2.13 21.78 -20.66
C ALA A 35 -2.25 23.03 -19.77
N TYR A 36 -3.31 23.82 -19.90
CA TYR A 36 -3.59 24.95 -19.00
C TYR A 36 -3.87 24.49 -17.58
N ALA A 37 -4.62 23.40 -17.39
CA ALA A 37 -4.85 22.81 -16.07
C ALA A 37 -3.54 22.33 -15.43
N ALA A 38 -2.65 21.69 -16.21
CA ALA A 38 -1.33 21.27 -15.76
C ALA A 38 -0.49 22.47 -15.29
N HIS A 39 -0.42 23.53 -16.09
CA HIS A 39 0.34 24.74 -15.73
C HIS A 39 -0.20 25.41 -14.47
N ARG A 40 -1.52 25.57 -14.35
CA ARG A 40 -2.12 26.13 -13.14
C ARG A 40 -1.82 25.25 -11.93
N LEU A 41 -1.95 23.93 -12.06
CA LEU A 41 -1.67 22.97 -10.98
C LEU A 41 -0.20 23.02 -10.55
N TYR A 42 0.72 23.18 -11.49
CA TYR A 42 2.14 23.36 -11.22
C TYR A 42 2.41 24.63 -10.41
N LYS A 43 1.83 25.77 -10.82
CA LYS A 43 1.91 27.01 -10.03
C LYS A 43 1.36 26.82 -8.62
N LEU A 44 0.19 26.20 -8.50
CA LEU A 44 -0.42 25.91 -7.21
C LEU A 44 0.49 25.10 -6.30
N TRP A 45 1.20 24.12 -6.86
CA TRP A 45 2.18 23.32 -6.13
C TRP A 45 3.41 24.14 -5.70
N VAL A 46 3.92 25.01 -6.57
CA VAL A 46 5.03 25.93 -6.24
C VAL A 46 4.63 26.91 -5.15
N ASP A 47 3.44 27.52 -5.24
CA ASP A 47 2.90 28.47 -4.25
C ASP A 47 2.74 27.78 -2.87
N ASN A 48 2.37 26.50 -2.87
CA ASN A 48 2.33 25.66 -1.68
C ASN A 48 3.69 25.01 -1.35
N LYS A 49 4.79 25.73 -1.62
CA LYS A 49 6.17 25.38 -1.25
C LYS A 49 6.60 23.98 -1.69
N ARG A 50 5.99 23.46 -2.76
CA ARG A 50 6.27 22.13 -3.33
C ARG A 50 6.00 20.95 -2.36
N VAL A 51 5.22 21.17 -1.29
CA VAL A 51 4.96 20.14 -0.28
C VAL A 51 3.70 19.34 -0.53
N TYR A 52 2.72 19.89 -1.27
CA TYR A 52 1.42 19.25 -1.44
C TYR A 52 1.47 18.06 -2.39
N GLY A 53 0.93 16.93 -1.94
CA GLY A 53 0.66 15.77 -2.78
C GLY A 53 -0.75 15.83 -3.37
N LYS A 54 -1.13 14.77 -4.10
CA LYS A 54 -2.41 14.62 -4.81
C LYS A 54 -3.63 15.16 -4.06
N LEU A 55 -3.84 14.70 -2.82
CA LEU A 55 -5.05 15.06 -2.06
C LEU A 55 -5.05 16.54 -1.67
N LYS A 56 -3.92 17.05 -1.18
CA LYS A 56 -3.79 18.46 -0.78
C LYS A 56 -3.88 19.41 -1.96
N LEU A 57 -3.28 19.07 -3.10
CA LEU A 57 -3.43 19.85 -4.32
C LEU A 57 -4.86 19.83 -4.85
N TRP A 58 -5.55 18.69 -4.79
CA TRP A 58 -6.95 18.59 -5.18
C TRP A 58 -7.86 19.43 -4.28
N GLU A 59 -7.69 19.36 -2.96
CA GLU A 59 -8.44 20.18 -2.01
C GLU A 59 -8.16 21.67 -2.19
N GLU A 60 -6.90 22.05 -2.41
CA GLU A 60 -6.51 23.43 -2.70
C GLU A 60 -7.14 23.94 -4.00
N ALA A 61 -7.06 23.15 -5.08
CA ALA A 61 -7.66 23.50 -6.35
C ALA A 61 -9.18 23.69 -6.23
N LYS A 62 -9.85 22.83 -5.45
CA LYS A 62 -11.27 23.02 -5.12
C LYS A 62 -11.53 24.30 -4.33
N ARG A 63 -10.65 24.65 -3.39
CA ARG A 63 -10.77 25.91 -2.62
C ARG A 63 -10.62 27.15 -3.50
N GLN A 64 -9.83 27.06 -4.56
CA GLN A 64 -9.72 28.09 -5.59
C GLN A 64 -10.83 28.04 -6.65
N GLY A 65 -11.86 27.20 -6.46
CA GLY A 65 -13.03 27.11 -7.34
C GLY A 65 -12.83 26.29 -8.61
N TRP A 66 -11.79 25.44 -8.69
CA TRP A 66 -11.55 24.65 -9.89
C TRP A 66 -12.49 23.44 -9.95
N ILE A 67 -13.06 23.21 -11.14
CA ILE A 67 -13.80 21.98 -11.47
C ILE A 67 -12.77 20.95 -11.93
N ILE A 68 -12.14 20.24 -10.98
CA ILE A 68 -11.11 19.23 -11.29
C ILE A 68 -11.28 17.97 -10.43
N GLY A 69 -11.19 16.80 -11.09
CA GLY A 69 -11.25 15.50 -10.42
C GLY A 69 -9.95 15.14 -9.71
N ARG A 70 -10.05 14.42 -8.58
CA ARG A 70 -8.89 13.92 -7.82
C ARG A 70 -7.91 13.12 -8.69
N ASP A 71 -8.45 12.30 -9.58
CA ASP A 71 -7.65 11.42 -10.42
C ASP A 71 -7.08 12.16 -11.64
N GLN A 72 -7.74 13.23 -12.09
CA GLN A 72 -7.16 14.18 -13.04
C GLN A 72 -5.96 14.91 -12.44
N VAL A 73 -6.06 15.39 -11.19
CA VAL A 73 -4.92 15.98 -10.46
C VAL A 73 -3.74 15.01 -10.43
N ARG A 74 -3.97 13.74 -10.07
CA ARG A 74 -2.92 12.71 -10.07
C ARG A 74 -2.28 12.55 -11.46
N ARG A 75 -3.10 12.46 -12.51
CA ARG A 75 -2.59 12.31 -13.89
C ARG A 75 -1.75 13.51 -14.29
N LEU A 76 -2.20 14.73 -14.02
CA LEU A 76 -1.46 15.96 -14.32
C LEU A 76 -0.17 16.05 -13.50
N MET A 77 -0.19 15.66 -12.22
CA MET A 77 1.03 15.58 -11.40
C MET A 77 2.07 14.63 -12.01
N ASN A 78 1.63 13.47 -12.51
CA ASN A 78 2.52 12.51 -13.18
C ASN A 78 3.11 13.09 -14.47
N ILE A 79 2.30 13.77 -15.29
CA ILE A 79 2.77 14.44 -16.52
C ILE A 79 3.81 15.51 -16.20
N LEU A 80 3.60 16.28 -15.12
CA LEU A 80 4.49 17.34 -14.67
C LEU A 80 5.73 16.84 -13.90
N GLY A 81 5.78 15.55 -13.54
CA GLY A 81 6.85 14.99 -12.71
C GLY A 81 6.89 15.54 -11.27
N ILE A 82 5.77 16.04 -10.75
CA ILE A 82 5.70 16.63 -9.40
C ILE A 82 5.11 15.66 -8.38
N THR A 83 5.63 15.70 -7.15
CA THR A 83 5.16 14.87 -6.05
C THR A 83 5.04 15.69 -4.76
N GLY A 84 4.18 15.24 -3.84
CA GLY A 84 4.12 15.82 -2.50
C GLY A 84 5.22 15.28 -1.60
N VAL A 85 5.58 16.06 -0.59
CA VAL A 85 6.52 15.63 0.46
C VAL A 85 5.76 14.81 1.49
N SER A 86 6.26 13.60 1.79
CA SER A 86 5.78 12.76 2.87
C SER A 86 6.81 12.72 4.00
N ARG A 87 6.36 12.95 5.24
CA ARG A 87 7.20 12.76 6.44
C ARG A 87 7.31 11.30 6.86
N ARG A 88 6.51 10.40 6.28
CA ARG A 88 6.63 8.96 6.56
C ARG A 88 7.95 8.49 5.97
N LYS A 89 8.93 8.26 6.83
CA LYS A 89 10.13 7.50 6.48
C LYS A 89 9.66 6.10 6.08
N THR A 90 10.09 5.60 4.92
CA THR A 90 9.92 4.19 4.58
C THR A 90 10.68 3.40 5.64
N ILE A 91 9.95 2.67 6.47
CA ILE A 91 10.55 1.85 7.51
C ILE A 91 11.20 0.68 6.80
N ARG A 92 12.53 0.71 6.73
CA ARG A 92 13.32 -0.33 6.04
C ARG A 92 13.20 -1.60 6.87
N THR A 93 12.32 -2.50 6.43
CA THR A 93 12.17 -3.82 7.04
C THR A 93 13.44 -4.65 6.86
N THR A 94 13.60 -5.64 7.71
CA THR A 94 14.69 -6.63 7.69
C THR A 94 14.89 -7.15 6.27
N ILE A 95 16.11 -6.99 5.74
CA ILE A 95 16.48 -7.56 4.43
C ILE A 95 16.49 -9.07 4.60
N SER A 96 15.53 -9.76 3.97
CA SER A 96 15.44 -11.22 4.01
C SER A 96 16.74 -11.83 3.47
N ASN A 97 17.43 -12.64 4.27
CA ASN A 97 18.51 -13.48 3.78
C ASN A 97 17.90 -14.68 3.01
N PRO A 98 18.09 -14.79 1.68
CA PRO A 98 17.51 -15.89 0.89
C PRO A 98 18.08 -17.26 1.26
N ALA A 99 19.28 -17.30 1.85
CA ALA A 99 19.97 -18.53 2.23
C ALA A 99 19.65 -19.00 3.67
N ALA A 100 18.85 -18.23 4.43
CA ALA A 100 18.46 -18.64 5.77
C ALA A 100 17.46 -19.81 5.70
N GLU A 101 17.72 -20.87 6.46
CA GLU A 101 16.79 -21.98 6.64
C GLU A 101 15.49 -21.45 7.25
N ARG A 102 14.38 -21.59 6.52
CA ARG A 102 13.06 -21.22 6.99
C ARG A 102 12.40 -22.43 7.62
N ILE A 103 11.86 -22.26 8.81
CA ILE A 103 10.98 -23.26 9.41
C ILE A 103 9.82 -23.52 8.44
N ALA A 104 9.53 -24.79 8.18
CA ALA A 104 8.48 -25.17 7.25
C ALA A 104 7.12 -24.61 7.71
N ASP A 105 6.43 -23.90 6.83
CA ASP A 105 5.06 -23.43 7.08
C ASP A 105 4.11 -24.63 7.12
N ARG A 106 3.80 -25.09 8.34
CA ARG A 106 2.90 -26.22 8.58
C ARG A 106 1.46 -25.93 8.17
N ILE A 107 1.09 -24.66 8.02
CA ILE A 107 -0.25 -24.21 7.66
C ILE A 107 -0.35 -23.93 6.16
N LYS A 108 0.78 -23.86 5.43
CA LYS A 108 0.86 -23.59 3.98
C LYS A 108 0.07 -22.34 3.57
N ARG A 109 0.06 -21.31 4.43
CA ARG A 109 -0.77 -20.09 4.27
C ARG A 109 -2.28 -20.33 4.11
N ALA A 110 -2.78 -21.50 4.49
CA ALA A 110 -4.19 -21.87 4.40
C ALA A 110 -5.02 -21.37 5.60
N TRP A 111 -4.82 -20.14 6.05
CA TRP A 111 -5.44 -19.56 7.27
C TRP A 111 -6.97 -19.63 7.34
N LYS A 112 -7.64 -19.82 6.20
CA LYS A 112 -9.10 -19.94 6.11
C LYS A 112 -9.61 -21.33 6.49
N GLU A 113 -8.73 -22.32 6.61
CA GLU A 113 -9.08 -23.72 6.87
C GLU A 113 -9.11 -24.05 8.38
N ALA A 114 -8.98 -23.06 9.26
CA ALA A 114 -9.17 -23.26 10.69
C ALA A 114 -10.64 -23.60 10.97
N THR A 115 -10.90 -24.70 11.68
CA THR A 115 -12.24 -25.24 11.95
C THR A 115 -12.68 -25.12 13.40
N HIS A 116 -11.74 -24.90 14.34
CA HIS A 116 -12.03 -24.73 15.77
C HIS A 116 -11.02 -23.79 16.46
N PRO A 117 -11.37 -23.23 17.64
CA PRO A 117 -10.42 -22.49 18.47
C PRO A 117 -9.19 -23.34 18.84
N ASP A 118 -8.06 -22.70 19.06
CA ASP A 118 -6.77 -23.29 19.43
C ASP A 118 -6.19 -24.30 18.44
N GLN A 119 -6.70 -24.32 17.21
CA GLN A 119 -6.07 -25.11 16.15
C GLN A 119 -4.74 -24.46 15.75
N TRP A 120 -4.80 -23.17 15.39
CA TRP A 120 -3.67 -22.40 14.88
C TRP A 120 -3.54 -21.05 15.57
N TRP A 121 -2.34 -20.76 16.06
CA TRP A 121 -1.99 -19.45 16.58
C TRP A 121 -0.99 -18.78 15.65
N VAL A 122 -1.21 -17.50 15.38
CA VAL A 122 -0.28 -16.65 14.63
C VAL A 122 0.39 -15.72 15.61
N ALA A 123 1.71 -15.71 15.62
CA ALA A 123 2.48 -14.66 16.25
C ALA A 123 3.05 -13.71 15.22
N ASP A 124 2.94 -12.42 15.51
CA ASP A 124 3.64 -11.40 14.77
C ASP A 124 4.19 -10.37 15.74
N PHE A 125 5.24 -9.66 15.31
CA PHE A 125 5.73 -8.51 16.05
C PHE A 125 5.99 -7.35 15.10
N THR A 126 5.58 -6.18 15.55
CA THR A 126 5.69 -4.96 14.76
C THR A 126 6.36 -3.85 15.55
N TYR A 127 6.84 -2.85 14.83
CA TYR A 127 7.37 -1.63 15.43
C TYR A 127 6.22 -0.66 15.70
N MET A 128 6.23 -0.04 16.87
CA MET A 128 5.28 0.98 17.28
C MET A 128 6.05 2.28 17.54
N PRO A 129 5.84 3.35 16.74
CA PRO A 129 6.42 4.65 17.03
C PRO A 129 5.85 5.21 18.35
N THR A 130 6.72 5.73 19.20
CA THR A 130 6.36 6.47 20.42
C THR A 130 6.83 7.92 20.31
N ALA A 131 6.47 8.77 21.29
CA ALA A 131 6.86 10.18 21.27
C ALA A 131 8.38 10.40 21.35
N CYS A 132 9.09 9.48 22.00
CA CYS A 132 10.53 9.61 22.26
C CYS A 132 11.39 8.60 21.48
N SER A 133 10.81 7.48 21.01
CA SER A 133 11.55 6.40 20.36
C SER A 133 10.61 5.45 19.57
N PHE A 134 11.01 4.21 19.39
CA PHE A 134 10.17 3.11 18.91
C PHE A 134 10.18 1.99 19.95
N SER A 135 9.07 1.27 20.06
CA SER A 135 8.96 0.03 20.82
C SER A 135 8.56 -1.10 19.87
N TYR A 136 8.80 -2.34 20.28
CA TYR A 136 8.37 -3.53 19.59
C TYR A 136 7.17 -4.12 20.33
N VAL A 137 6.13 -4.43 19.59
CA VAL A 137 4.93 -5.08 20.13
C VAL A 137 4.82 -6.44 19.47
N ALA A 138 4.94 -7.50 20.26
CA ALA A 138 4.61 -8.86 19.84
C ALA A 138 3.21 -9.21 20.31
N PHE A 139 2.45 -9.91 19.47
CA PHE A 139 1.11 -10.36 19.78
C PHE A 139 0.90 -11.78 19.27
N VAL A 140 0.00 -12.51 19.93
CA VAL A 140 -0.43 -13.86 19.53
C VAL A 140 -1.94 -13.82 19.33
N GLU A 141 -2.39 -14.21 18.15
CA GLU A 141 -3.80 -14.27 17.76
C GLU A 141 -4.21 -15.72 17.47
N ASP A 142 -5.40 -16.10 17.92
CA ASP A 142 -6.04 -17.32 17.47
C ASP A 142 -6.71 -17.12 16.10
N VAL A 143 -6.36 -17.96 15.12
CA VAL A 143 -6.78 -17.77 13.71
C VAL A 143 -8.29 -17.93 13.52
N TYR A 144 -8.93 -18.80 14.31
CA TYR A 144 -10.35 -19.12 14.18
C TYR A 144 -11.22 -18.03 14.82
N THR A 145 -10.93 -17.69 16.08
CA THR A 145 -11.72 -16.76 16.91
C THR A 145 -11.36 -15.30 16.68
N ARG A 146 -10.16 -15.01 16.14
CA ARG A 146 -9.58 -13.66 16.07
C ARG A 146 -9.31 -13.03 17.43
N GLU A 147 -9.28 -13.83 18.49
CA GLU A 147 -8.94 -13.37 19.83
C GLU A 147 -7.44 -13.08 19.93
N LEU A 148 -7.09 -11.90 20.44
CA LEU A 148 -5.72 -11.59 20.85
C LEU A 148 -5.43 -12.25 22.21
N LEU A 149 -4.69 -13.35 22.17
CA LEU A 149 -4.35 -14.16 23.34
C LEU A 149 -3.27 -13.52 24.21
N ALA A 150 -2.40 -12.73 23.60
CA ALA A 150 -1.33 -12.03 24.29
C ALA A 150 -0.84 -10.82 23.51
N PHE A 151 -0.30 -9.86 24.25
CA PHE A 151 0.56 -8.83 23.70
C PHE A 151 1.66 -8.49 24.72
N VAL A 152 2.88 -8.30 24.22
CA VAL A 152 4.04 -7.88 25.01
C VAL A 152 4.71 -6.72 24.29
N VAL A 153 5.10 -5.71 25.05
CA VAL A 153 5.85 -4.56 24.56
C VAL A 153 7.26 -4.60 25.12
N ASP A 154 8.26 -4.36 24.28
CA ASP A 154 9.66 -4.23 24.71
C ASP A 154 10.40 -3.17 23.85
N ASP A 155 11.53 -2.69 24.33
CA ASP A 155 12.40 -1.76 23.59
C ASP A 155 13.33 -2.49 22.60
N ARG A 156 13.42 -3.83 22.67
CA ARG A 156 14.29 -4.67 21.84
C ARG A 156 13.52 -5.79 21.11
N PRO A 157 13.85 -6.07 19.83
CA PRO A 157 13.26 -7.17 19.07
C PRO A 157 14.06 -8.45 19.29
N ASP A 158 14.12 -8.93 20.53
CA ASP A 158 14.86 -10.15 20.86
C ASP A 158 13.95 -11.40 20.86
N ARG A 159 14.58 -12.57 21.00
CA ARG A 159 13.85 -13.84 21.13
C ARG A 159 12.90 -13.84 22.34
N TRP A 160 13.24 -13.10 23.39
CA TRP A 160 12.48 -13.09 24.63
C TRP A 160 11.14 -12.35 24.49
N LEU A 161 11.07 -11.32 23.65
CA LEU A 161 9.82 -10.65 23.28
C LEU A 161 8.77 -11.66 22.81
N VAL A 162 9.14 -12.50 21.84
CA VAL A 162 8.24 -13.53 21.28
C VAL A 162 7.93 -14.63 22.29
N ILE A 163 8.93 -15.12 23.03
CA ILE A 163 8.73 -16.15 24.06
C ILE A 163 7.76 -15.66 25.14
N ARG A 164 7.87 -14.40 25.57
CA ARG A 164 6.97 -13.84 26.60
C ARG A 164 5.54 -13.76 26.09
N ALA A 165 5.34 -13.31 24.84
CA ALA A 165 4.01 -13.27 24.24
C ALA A 165 3.39 -14.68 24.16
N LEU A 166 4.16 -15.69 23.74
CA LEU A 166 3.69 -17.07 23.71
C LEU A 166 3.34 -17.62 25.11
N LYS A 167 4.21 -17.38 26.10
CA LYS A 167 3.95 -17.79 27.50
C LYS A 167 2.68 -17.13 28.04
N GLN A 168 2.47 -15.85 27.74
CA GLN A 168 1.26 -15.13 28.13
C GLN A 168 0.02 -15.71 27.45
N ALA A 169 0.09 -16.09 26.18
CA ALA A 169 -1.02 -16.70 25.45
C ALA A 169 -1.44 -18.04 26.06
N VAL A 170 -0.46 -18.91 26.37
CA VAL A 170 -0.71 -20.19 27.06
C VAL A 170 -1.31 -19.95 28.45
N ALA A 171 -0.79 -18.99 29.21
CA ALA A 171 -1.32 -18.65 30.53
C ALA A 171 -2.72 -18.04 30.46
N HIS A 172 -3.03 -17.27 29.41
CA HIS A 172 -4.36 -16.73 29.15
C HIS A 172 -5.36 -17.85 28.91
N ARG A 173 -5.04 -18.79 28.01
CA ARG A 173 -5.93 -19.92 27.70
C ARG A 173 -6.16 -20.85 28.88
N ARG A 174 -5.11 -21.19 29.65
CA ARG A 174 -5.26 -21.98 30.89
C ARG A 174 -6.12 -21.30 31.96
N ARG A 175 -6.23 -19.98 31.96
CA ARG A 175 -7.12 -19.25 32.89
C ARG A 175 -8.57 -19.28 32.43
N GLN A 176 -8.82 -19.30 31.12
CA GLN A 176 -10.16 -19.39 30.55
C GLN A 176 -10.69 -20.83 30.60
N ASP A 177 -9.83 -21.80 30.31
CA ASP A 177 -10.14 -23.23 30.31
C ASP A 177 -9.04 -24.02 31.02
N PRO A 178 -9.29 -24.52 32.25
CA PRO A 178 -8.33 -25.34 32.99
C PRO A 178 -7.99 -26.67 32.31
N THR A 179 -8.80 -27.14 31.37
CA THR A 179 -8.59 -28.38 30.62
C THR A 179 -7.79 -28.18 29.34
N PHE A 180 -7.48 -26.92 29.00
CA PHE A 180 -6.71 -26.56 27.82
C PHE A 180 -5.31 -27.19 27.84
N ASP A 181 -5.01 -27.96 26.79
CA ASP A 181 -3.69 -28.48 26.48
C ASP A 181 -3.13 -27.81 25.22
N THR A 182 -1.84 -27.51 25.26
CA THR A 182 -1.07 -27.03 24.11
C THR A 182 -0.80 -28.14 23.08
N ALA A 183 -0.99 -29.40 23.44
CA ALA A 183 -0.80 -30.53 22.52
C ALA A 183 -1.80 -30.44 21.35
N GLY A 184 -1.27 -30.17 20.15
CA GLY A 184 -2.06 -30.05 18.92
C GLY A 184 -2.18 -28.63 18.38
N VAL A 185 -1.85 -27.60 19.18
CA VAL A 185 -1.81 -26.22 18.71
C VAL A 185 -0.60 -26.02 17.78
N ILE A 186 -0.83 -25.59 16.55
CA ILE A 186 0.25 -25.18 15.65
C ILE A 186 0.45 -23.67 15.78
N HIS A 187 1.64 -23.27 16.20
CA HIS A 187 2.06 -21.88 16.24
C HIS A 187 2.89 -21.55 14.99
N HIS A 188 2.57 -20.45 14.32
CA HIS A 188 3.31 -19.91 13.18
C HIS A 188 3.78 -18.48 13.46
#